data_AF-A0A024XF22-F1
#
_entry.id   AF-A0A024XF22-F1
#
_cell.length_a   1.000
_cell.length_b   1.000
_cell.length_c   1.000
_cell.angle_alpha   90.00
_cell.angle_beta   90.00
_cell.angle_gamma   90.00
#
_symmetry.space_group_name_H-M   'P 1'
#
loop_
_entity.id
_entity.type
_entity.pdbx_description
1 polymer ?
#
loop_
_entity_poly.entity_id
_entity_poly.type
_entity_poly.pdbx_seq_one_letter_code
_entity_poly.pdbx_strand_id
1 'polypeptide(L)'
;MIKDQIYYLLHSSMDKTFIETFNINIESHIVPSEKRICVSYNMKSHTFKRSISNLSDLIEFSNKLKYVLDERIHKLYYEDKNNENAYLNKTLRKELEIGKKERDVTNLSKKNLQMSIESSLKLIEKCMQNMYKQNYEITLHDLKLAYNMLPCKYYGFFLSNLCSTISTLSYYVNDLQGTFNFALKSIKYEPKYNVAWKCLGDAYRSFRKFWQAKNFYDIAIYLGYKDEKGERFEDIVQELNNLTENALKNVDLLKEHMNNSTNIIIKKNIGIVLNKNPDSIGGCYVSYIIEGSKASKKNLHHGDQIVALNNHVTYGKPIDFCLKAFQKNDGTYDIIFFKGNIIELYGLKAYKYLMKNDLFYALFENEQIVSFKRNETILFDMKGFGTFSEYGMSKAEFV
;
A
#
# COMPACT_ATOMS: atom_id res chain seq x y z
N MET A 1 3.11 5.05 13.38
CA MET A 1 2.18 4.37 14.31
C MET A 1 1.57 5.31 15.34
N ILE A 2 2.30 5.83 16.35
CA ILE A 2 1.70 6.72 17.36
C ILE A 2 1.19 8.03 16.76
N LYS A 3 1.96 8.65 15.85
CA LYS A 3 1.53 9.84 15.11
C LYS A 3 0.20 9.62 14.38
N ASP A 4 0.06 8.48 13.69
CA ASP A 4 -1.15 8.09 12.96
C ASP A 4 -2.35 7.93 13.91
N GLN A 5 -2.14 7.29 15.07
CA GLN A 5 -3.17 7.14 16.11
C GLN A 5 -3.60 8.49 16.70
N ILE A 6 -2.68 9.44 16.85
CA ILE A 6 -2.99 10.81 17.27
C ILE A 6 -3.86 11.51 16.21
N TYR A 7 -3.54 11.36 14.92
CA TYR A 7 -4.40 11.90 13.85
C TYR A 7 -5.81 11.31 13.91
N TYR A 8 -5.96 10.02 14.20
CA TYR A 8 -7.27 9.42 14.45
C TYR A 8 -7.99 10.04 15.64
N LEU A 9 -7.33 10.18 16.80
CA LEU A 9 -7.93 10.77 18.00
C LEU A 9 -8.31 12.24 17.82
N LEU A 10 -7.71 12.93 16.84
CA LEU A 10 -7.96 14.31 16.51
C LEU A 10 -8.89 14.48 15.31
N HIS A 11 -9.27 13.39 14.64
CA HIS A 11 -10.09 13.39 13.42
C HIS A 11 -11.42 14.14 13.58
N SER A 12 -12.06 14.00 14.74
CA SER A 12 -13.31 14.72 15.06
C SER A 12 -13.14 16.24 15.18
N SER A 13 -11.90 16.73 15.23
CA SER A 13 -11.53 18.07 15.71
C SER A 13 -10.63 18.85 14.72
N MET A 14 -9.90 18.18 13.83
CA MET A 14 -8.88 18.78 12.95
C MET A 14 -9.13 18.49 11.47
N ASP A 15 -9.24 19.52 10.64
CA ASP A 15 -9.02 19.41 9.18
C ASP A 15 -7.60 19.85 8.81
N LYS A 16 -7.27 19.72 7.52
CA LYS A 16 -5.96 20.08 6.97
C LYS A 16 -5.63 21.57 7.18
N THR A 17 -6.59 22.46 6.93
CA THR A 17 -6.48 23.91 7.14
C THR A 17 -6.12 24.24 8.58
N PHE A 18 -6.70 23.51 9.54
CA PHE A 18 -6.41 23.64 10.95
C PHE A 18 -4.97 23.24 11.32
N ILE A 19 -4.46 22.13 10.78
CA ILE A 19 -3.09 21.67 11.05
C ILE A 19 -2.06 22.67 10.49
N GLU A 20 -2.30 23.16 9.26
CA GLU A 20 -1.45 24.15 8.59
C GLU A 20 -1.47 25.50 9.33
N THR A 21 -2.64 25.93 9.79
CA THR A 21 -2.81 27.21 10.52
C THR A 21 -2.04 27.23 11.85
N PHE A 22 -2.07 26.12 12.60
CA PHE A 22 -1.47 26.10 13.93
C PHE A 22 -0.02 25.62 13.96
N ASN A 23 0.56 25.22 12.82
CA ASN A 23 1.91 24.67 12.69
C ASN A 23 2.22 23.66 13.82
N ILE A 24 1.30 22.71 14.03
CA ILE A 24 1.41 21.76 15.14
C ILE A 24 2.49 20.74 14.81
N ASN A 25 3.71 21.00 15.29
CA ASN A 25 4.81 20.06 15.21
C ASN A 25 4.67 19.03 16.33
N ILE A 26 4.03 17.90 16.00
CA ILE A 26 4.01 16.71 16.86
C ILE A 26 5.26 15.90 16.56
N GLU A 27 6.16 15.86 17.53
CA GLU A 27 7.35 15.02 17.48
C GLU A 27 7.11 13.76 18.28
N SER A 28 7.47 12.61 17.69
CA SER A 28 7.50 11.33 18.40
C SER A 28 8.92 10.79 18.33
N HIS A 29 9.54 10.59 19.49
CA HIS A 29 10.89 10.03 19.59
C HIS A 29 10.89 8.82 20.51
N ILE A 30 11.67 7.81 20.12
CA ILE A 30 11.93 6.62 20.94
C ILE A 30 13.11 6.98 21.84
N VAL A 31 12.91 6.93 23.16
CA VAL A 31 14.01 7.12 24.12
C VAL A 31 14.74 5.77 24.25
N PRO A 32 16.00 5.64 23.75
CA PRO A 32 16.66 4.34 23.61
C PRO A 32 16.88 3.61 24.94
N SER A 33 17.06 4.36 26.03
CA SER A 33 17.31 3.83 27.37
C SER A 33 16.08 3.18 28.03
N GLU A 34 14.86 3.51 27.59
CA GLU A 34 13.62 3.06 28.25
C GLU A 34 12.66 2.29 27.32
N LYS A 35 12.95 2.21 26.01
CA LYS A 35 12.00 1.76 24.97
C LYS A 35 10.62 2.45 25.05
N ARG A 36 10.56 3.62 25.69
CA ARG A 36 9.33 4.41 25.83
C ARG A 36 9.24 5.42 24.69
N ILE A 37 8.05 5.51 24.10
CA ILE A 37 7.78 6.49 23.07
C ILE A 37 7.32 7.77 23.76
N CYS A 38 8.05 8.85 23.55
CA CYS A 38 7.64 10.16 24.01
C CYS A 38 6.99 10.92 22.87
N VAL A 39 5.88 11.59 23.18
CA VAL A 39 5.23 12.54 22.27
C VAL A 39 5.34 13.92 22.87
N SER A 40 5.70 14.89 22.04
CA SER A 40 5.66 16.30 22.41
C SER A 40 5.03 17.15 21.33
N TYR A 41 4.38 18.23 21.76
CA TYR A 41 4.07 19.35 20.89
C TYR A 41 4.78 20.59 21.40
N ASN A 42 5.28 21.39 20.47
CA ASN A 42 5.86 22.69 20.76
C ASN A 42 5.00 23.78 20.11
N MET A 43 4.35 24.57 20.94
CA MET A 43 3.75 25.84 20.53
C MET A 43 4.49 26.94 21.26
N LYS A 44 4.75 28.09 20.61
CA LYS A 44 5.57 29.23 21.07
C LYS A 44 5.49 29.63 22.56
N SER A 45 4.45 29.23 23.32
CA SER A 45 4.28 29.45 24.76
C SER A 45 3.98 28.19 25.60
N HIS A 46 3.78 27.02 24.98
CA HIS A 46 3.39 25.77 25.63
C HIS A 46 4.18 24.61 25.02
N THR A 47 5.07 24.03 25.83
CA THR A 47 5.73 22.76 25.51
C THR A 47 5.14 21.69 26.41
N PHE A 48 4.48 20.70 25.83
CA PHE A 48 4.01 19.54 26.59
C PHE A 48 4.65 18.29 26.03
N LYS A 49 5.24 17.50 26.92
CA LYS A 49 5.89 16.23 26.62
C LYS A 49 5.30 15.18 27.54
N ARG A 50 4.96 14.02 26.98
CA ARG A 50 4.44 12.87 27.72
C ARG A 50 5.08 11.59 27.21
N SER A 51 5.44 10.70 28.13
CA SER A 51 5.74 9.31 27.80
C SER A 51 4.44 8.56 27.55
N ILE A 52 4.37 7.82 26.45
CA ILE A 52 3.22 6.99 26.07
C ILE A 52 3.57 5.53 26.32
N SER A 53 2.88 4.93 27.28
CA SER A 53 3.02 3.50 27.59
C SER A 53 1.82 2.68 27.13
N ASN A 54 0.65 3.30 27.01
CA ASN A 54 -0.62 2.69 26.62
C ASN A 54 -1.50 3.73 25.90
N LEU A 55 -2.64 3.28 25.38
CA LEU A 55 -3.60 4.15 24.69
C LEU A 55 -4.21 5.21 25.62
N SER A 56 -4.37 4.95 26.92
CA SER A 56 -4.89 5.94 27.86
C SER A 56 -3.98 7.16 27.96
N ASP A 57 -2.65 6.95 27.98
CA ASP A 57 -1.67 8.04 27.92
C ASP A 57 -1.82 8.87 26.64
N LEU A 58 -2.11 8.19 25.53
CA LEU A 58 -2.28 8.83 24.23
C LEU A 58 -3.57 9.64 24.14
N ILE A 59 -4.67 9.11 24.68
CA ILE A 59 -5.96 9.81 24.78
C ILE A 59 -5.81 11.06 25.66
N GLU A 60 -5.13 10.93 26.81
CA GLU A 60 -4.92 12.09 27.69
C GLU A 60 -4.02 13.15 27.04
N PHE A 61 -2.96 12.74 26.34
CA PHE A 61 -2.15 13.65 25.51
C PHE A 61 -3.00 14.36 24.45
N SER A 62 -3.84 13.61 23.72
CA SER A 62 -4.73 14.15 22.69
C SER A 62 -5.75 15.14 23.26
N ASN A 63 -6.35 14.83 24.42
CA ASN A 63 -7.29 15.72 25.11
C ASN A 63 -6.63 17.03 25.55
N LYS A 64 -5.39 16.97 26.07
CA LYS A 64 -4.65 18.17 26.44
C LYS A 64 -4.25 19.02 25.24
N LEU A 65 -3.84 18.38 24.15
CA LEU A 65 -3.56 19.08 22.89
C LEU A 65 -4.83 19.75 22.35
N LYS A 66 -5.97 19.05 22.36
CA LYS A 66 -7.27 19.60 21.95
C LYS A 66 -7.68 20.81 22.79
N TYR A 67 -7.52 20.74 24.12
CA TYR A 67 -7.81 21.88 25.00
C TYR A 67 -6.97 23.12 24.66
N VAL A 68 -5.65 22.96 24.50
CA VAL A 68 -4.75 24.08 24.14
C VAL A 68 -5.09 24.70 22.80
N LEU A 69 -5.57 23.88 21.87
CA LEU A 69 -6.00 24.33 20.57
C LEU A 69 -7.33 25.06 20.61
N ASP A 70 -8.32 24.54 21.32
CA ASP A 70 -9.63 25.17 21.49
C ASP A 70 -9.46 26.55 22.16
N GLU A 71 -8.59 26.66 23.18
CA GLU A 71 -8.17 27.93 23.78
C GLU A 71 -7.63 28.90 22.73
N ARG A 72 -6.69 28.47 21.89
CA ARG A 72 -6.09 29.31 20.84
C ARG A 72 -7.09 29.76 19.79
N ILE A 73 -7.98 28.86 19.36
CA ILE A 73 -9.08 29.20 18.45
C ILE A 73 -9.94 30.28 19.08
N HIS A 74 -10.33 30.10 20.35
CA HIS A 74 -11.13 31.09 21.06
C HIS A 74 -10.46 32.47 21.10
N LYS A 75 -9.15 32.53 21.38
CA LYS A 75 -8.39 33.80 21.34
C LYS A 75 -8.41 34.45 19.95
N LEU A 76 -8.18 33.67 18.90
CA LEU A 76 -8.18 34.17 17.52
C LEU A 76 -9.54 34.73 17.08
N TYR A 77 -10.64 34.09 17.48
CA TYR A 77 -12.00 34.50 17.11
C TYR A 77 -12.56 35.63 17.98
N TYR A 78 -12.25 35.65 19.29
CA TYR A 78 -12.98 36.47 20.25
C TYR A 78 -12.14 37.51 21.01
N GLU A 79 -10.81 37.40 21.07
CA GLU A 79 -9.97 38.31 21.88
C GLU A 79 -9.24 39.40 21.08
N ASP A 80 -9.01 39.25 19.76
CA ASP A 80 -8.33 40.27 18.94
C ASP A 80 -9.32 41.30 18.37
N LYS A 81 -9.75 42.26 19.21
CA LYS A 81 -10.44 43.50 18.81
C LYS A 81 -9.55 44.75 18.83
N ASN A 82 -8.31 44.65 19.31
CA ASN A 82 -7.44 45.82 19.47
C ASN A 82 -6.17 45.73 18.59
N ASN A 83 -6.11 46.66 17.63
CA ASN A 83 -4.97 47.17 16.85
C ASN A 83 -4.24 46.27 15.82
N GLU A 84 -4.13 46.84 14.61
CA GLU A 84 -3.26 46.60 13.45
C GLU A 84 -3.13 45.17 12.84
N ASN A 85 -3.28 44.09 13.61
CA ASN A 85 -3.27 42.72 13.08
C ASN A 85 -4.63 42.26 12.50
N ALA A 86 -5.65 43.13 12.53
CA ALA A 86 -7.02 42.81 12.15
C ALA A 86 -7.17 42.37 10.68
N TYR A 87 -6.31 42.85 9.76
CA TYR A 87 -6.38 42.52 8.34
C TYR A 87 -5.83 41.12 8.03
N LEU A 88 -4.68 40.74 8.61
CA LEU A 88 -4.13 39.38 8.55
C LEU A 88 -5.06 38.37 9.26
N ASN A 89 -5.65 38.78 10.39
CA ASN A 89 -6.61 37.97 11.13
C ASN A 89 -7.93 37.77 10.35
N LYS A 90 -8.34 38.72 9.49
CA LYS A 90 -9.57 38.60 8.67
C LYS A 90 -9.45 37.54 7.56
N THR A 91 -8.30 37.43 6.90
CA THR A 91 -8.07 36.39 5.88
C THR A 91 -8.03 35.01 6.51
N LEU A 92 -7.28 34.86 7.61
CA LEU A 92 -7.21 33.63 8.39
C LEU A 92 -8.57 33.22 8.99
N ARG A 93 -9.34 34.18 9.51
CA ARG A 93 -10.73 33.95 9.97
C ARG A 93 -11.64 33.51 8.83
N LYS A 94 -11.52 34.09 7.63
CA LYS A 94 -12.29 33.66 6.46
C LYS A 94 -11.93 32.24 6.04
N GLU A 95 -10.64 31.87 5.99
CA GLU A 95 -10.21 30.50 5.68
C GLU A 95 -10.72 29.50 6.72
N LEU A 96 -10.66 29.84 8.01
CA LEU A 96 -11.20 29.00 9.09
C LEU A 96 -12.74 28.95 9.08
N GLU A 97 -13.43 30.02 8.68
CA GLU A 97 -14.90 30.05 8.53
C GLU A 97 -15.38 29.24 7.31
N ILE A 98 -14.62 29.22 6.22
CA ILE A 98 -14.90 28.34 5.06
C ILE A 98 -14.81 26.87 5.52
N GLY A 99 -13.74 26.50 6.22
CA GLY A 99 -13.63 25.16 6.82
C GLY A 99 -14.72 24.88 7.86
N LYS A 100 -15.22 25.89 8.58
CA LYS A 100 -16.33 25.74 9.53
C LYS A 100 -17.67 25.48 8.83
N LYS A 101 -17.93 26.11 7.68
CA LYS A 101 -19.14 25.89 6.85
C LYS A 101 -19.14 24.52 6.17
N GLU A 102 -17.98 23.98 5.82
CA GLU A 102 -17.86 22.57 5.38
C GLU A 102 -18.15 21.58 6.52
N ARG A 103 -18.10 22.03 7.78
CA ARG A 103 -18.28 21.24 9.01
C ARG A 103 -19.63 21.47 9.71
N ASP A 104 -20.75 21.53 8.98
CA ASP A 104 -22.11 21.45 9.57
C ASP A 104 -22.42 20.04 10.12
N VAL A 105 -21.51 19.52 10.94
CA VAL A 105 -21.60 18.29 11.71
C VAL A 105 -21.88 18.70 13.14
N THR A 106 -23.07 18.34 13.65
CA THR A 106 -23.49 18.67 15.03
C THR A 106 -22.44 18.25 16.08
N ASN A 107 -22.37 18.96 17.20
CA ASN A 107 -21.49 18.59 18.32
C ASN A 107 -21.74 17.16 18.82
N LEU A 108 -22.99 16.67 18.71
CA LEU A 108 -23.36 15.29 19.04
C LEU A 108 -22.71 14.29 18.09
N SER A 109 -22.73 14.54 16.78
CA SER A 109 -22.05 13.68 15.79
C SER A 109 -20.54 13.65 15.98
N LYS A 110 -19.90 14.78 16.32
CA LYS A 110 -18.46 14.81 16.64
C LYS A 110 -18.12 13.99 17.88
N LYS A 111 -18.94 14.07 18.93
CA LYS A 111 -18.79 13.26 20.14
C LYS A 111 -18.96 11.76 19.86
N ASN A 112 -19.99 11.39 19.09
CA ASN A 112 -20.23 9.99 18.72
C ASN A 112 -19.08 9.42 17.88
N LEU A 113 -18.56 10.19 16.93
CA LEU A 113 -17.39 9.84 16.13
C LEU A 113 -16.15 9.63 17.01
N GLN A 114 -15.90 10.54 17.95
CA GLN A 114 -14.78 10.42 18.89
C GLN A 114 -14.89 9.16 19.75
N MET A 115 -16.07 8.88 20.32
CA MET A 115 -16.30 7.67 21.12
C MET A 115 -16.09 6.39 20.30
N SER A 116 -16.52 6.39 19.04
CA SER A 116 -16.30 5.26 18.12
C SER A 116 -14.81 5.01 17.86
N ILE A 117 -14.04 6.07 17.59
CA ILE A 117 -12.58 5.99 17.39
C ILE A 117 -11.89 5.47 18.64
N GLU A 118 -12.16 6.05 19.80
CA GLU A 118 -11.55 5.63 21.06
C GLU A 118 -11.87 4.18 21.41
N SER A 119 -13.13 3.76 21.21
CA SER A 119 -13.55 2.37 21.44
C SER A 119 -12.83 1.41 20.50
N SER A 120 -12.70 1.78 19.22
CA SER A 120 -11.97 0.99 18.22
C SER A 120 -10.49 0.84 18.59
N LEU A 121 -9.83 1.93 18.98
CA LEU A 121 -8.43 1.91 19.40
C LEU A 121 -8.22 1.07 20.67
N LYS A 122 -9.14 1.16 21.65
CA LYS A 122 -9.10 0.33 22.88
C LYS A 122 -9.24 -1.16 22.56
N LEU A 123 -10.16 -1.49 21.65
CA LEU A 123 -10.34 -2.86 21.21
C LEU A 123 -9.08 -3.39 20.50
N ILE A 124 -8.48 -2.59 19.60
CA ILE A 124 -7.23 -2.93 18.93
C ILE A 124 -6.11 -3.18 19.94
N GLU A 125 -5.90 -2.28 20.91
CA GLU A 125 -4.87 -2.44 21.93
C GLU A 125 -5.08 -3.75 22.73
N LYS A 126 -6.32 -4.03 23.14
CA LYS A 126 -6.68 -5.26 23.87
C LYS A 126 -6.43 -6.52 23.03
N CYS A 127 -6.78 -6.51 21.74
CA CYS A 127 -6.54 -7.63 20.83
C CYS A 127 -5.03 -7.84 20.61
N MET A 128 -4.26 -6.77 20.47
CA MET A 128 -2.80 -6.84 20.31
C MET A 128 -2.11 -7.46 21.55
N GLN A 129 -2.56 -7.10 22.76
CA GLN A 129 -2.04 -7.68 24.01
C GLN A 129 -2.35 -9.17 24.17
N ASN A 130 -3.44 -9.64 23.57
CA ASN A 130 -3.92 -11.03 23.69
C ASN A 130 -3.67 -11.87 22.44
N MET A 131 -2.93 -11.37 21.45
CA MET A 131 -2.72 -12.00 20.15
C MET A 131 -2.21 -13.45 20.26
N TYR A 132 -1.47 -13.78 21.32
CA TYR A 132 -0.89 -15.11 21.55
C TYR A 132 -1.59 -15.97 22.62
N LYS A 133 -2.74 -15.54 23.14
CA LYS A 133 -3.46 -16.24 24.23
C LYS A 133 -4.52 -17.22 23.72
N GLN A 134 -4.20 -18.00 22.69
CA GLN A 134 -4.92 -19.18 22.19
C GLN A 134 -6.23 -19.00 21.41
N ASN A 135 -6.92 -17.85 21.43
CA ASN A 135 -8.15 -17.68 20.64
C ASN A 135 -7.98 -16.73 19.43
N TYR A 136 -7.40 -17.25 18.36
CA TYR A 136 -7.17 -16.49 17.12
C TYR A 136 -8.46 -16.08 16.42
N GLU A 137 -9.52 -16.89 16.48
CA GLU A 137 -10.80 -16.61 15.81
C GLU A 137 -11.52 -15.41 16.43
N ILE A 138 -11.66 -15.37 17.76
CA ILE A 138 -12.27 -14.22 18.46
C ILE A 138 -11.41 -12.97 18.25
N THR A 139 -10.09 -13.10 18.38
CA THR A 139 -9.17 -11.97 18.18
C THR A 139 -9.27 -11.42 16.76
N LEU A 140 -9.38 -12.29 15.75
CA LEU A 140 -9.56 -11.92 14.35
C LEU A 140 -10.89 -11.21 14.12
N HIS A 141 -11.98 -11.75 14.66
CA HIS A 141 -13.31 -11.14 14.59
C HIS A 141 -13.30 -9.73 15.17
N ASP A 142 -12.78 -9.58 16.39
CA ASP A 142 -12.75 -8.31 17.11
C ASP A 142 -11.86 -7.27 16.40
N LEU A 143 -10.72 -7.69 15.84
CA LEU A 143 -9.87 -6.80 15.04
C LEU A 143 -10.52 -6.36 13.73
N LYS A 144 -11.24 -7.25 13.03
CA LYS A 144 -12.01 -6.90 11.82
C LYS A 144 -13.11 -5.90 12.16
N LEU A 145 -13.80 -6.10 13.29
CA LEU A 145 -14.83 -5.18 13.80
C LEU A 145 -14.23 -3.81 14.15
N ALA A 146 -13.14 -3.78 14.92
CA ALA A 146 -12.45 -2.54 15.27
C ALA A 146 -11.92 -1.80 14.03
N TYR A 147 -11.36 -2.54 13.06
CA TYR A 147 -10.96 -1.98 11.78
C TYR A 147 -12.15 -1.35 11.06
N ASN A 148 -13.31 -2.01 10.98
CA ASN A 148 -14.49 -1.47 10.29
C ASN A 148 -15.08 -0.23 10.98
N MET A 149 -14.95 -0.12 12.31
CA MET A 149 -15.42 1.03 13.08
C MET A 149 -14.56 2.28 12.92
N LEU A 150 -13.32 2.18 12.40
CA LEU A 150 -12.49 3.36 12.12
C LEU A 150 -13.09 4.16 10.94
N PRO A 151 -13.50 5.43 11.15
CA PRO A 151 -14.33 6.18 10.20
C PRO A 151 -13.60 6.66 8.94
N CYS A 152 -12.29 6.91 9.05
CA CYS A 152 -11.43 7.27 7.94
C CYS A 152 -10.30 6.24 7.81
N LYS A 153 -9.85 5.99 6.59
CA LYS A 153 -8.72 5.09 6.32
C LYS A 153 -7.51 5.92 5.91
N TYR A 154 -6.80 6.46 6.90
CA TYR A 154 -5.58 7.22 6.65
C TYR A 154 -4.44 6.28 6.23
N TYR A 155 -3.80 6.58 5.10
CA TYR A 155 -2.55 5.95 4.70
C TYR A 155 -1.50 6.14 5.80
N GLY A 156 -0.76 5.07 6.10
CA GLY A 156 0.29 5.10 7.10
C GLY A 156 0.48 3.79 7.85
N PHE A 157 1.53 3.78 8.66
CA PHE A 157 2.02 2.60 9.37
C PHE A 157 1.00 1.97 10.32
N PHE A 158 0.14 2.76 10.97
CA PHE A 158 -0.85 2.19 11.90
C PHE A 158 -1.85 1.26 11.22
N LEU A 159 -2.50 1.71 10.14
CA LEU A 159 -3.45 0.86 9.40
C LEU A 159 -2.74 -0.28 8.70
N SER A 160 -1.55 -0.04 8.16
CA SER A 160 -0.73 -1.09 7.57
C SER A 160 -0.44 -2.18 8.61
N ASN A 161 0.01 -1.81 9.81
CA ASN A 161 0.24 -2.75 10.90
C ASN A 161 -1.03 -3.52 11.33
N LEU A 162 -2.15 -2.81 11.49
CA LEU A 162 -3.44 -3.43 11.81
C LEU A 162 -3.87 -4.44 10.74
N CYS A 163 -3.78 -4.08 9.45
CA CYS A 163 -4.12 -4.97 8.35
C CYS A 163 -3.16 -6.17 8.24
N SER A 164 -1.85 -5.99 8.43
CA SER A 164 -0.91 -7.13 8.47
C SER A 164 -1.20 -8.07 9.64
N THR A 165 -1.64 -7.54 10.79
CA THR A 165 -2.03 -8.34 11.95
C THR A 165 -3.28 -9.16 11.64
N ILE A 166 -4.32 -8.54 11.07
CA ILE A 166 -5.52 -9.23 10.63
C ILE A 166 -5.17 -10.30 9.58
N SER A 167 -4.30 -9.99 8.62
CA SER A 167 -3.82 -10.93 7.62
C SER A 167 -3.12 -12.13 8.26
N THR A 168 -2.26 -11.90 9.25
CA THR A 168 -1.52 -12.97 9.93
C THR A 168 -2.45 -13.88 10.72
N LEU A 169 -3.44 -13.32 11.43
CA LEU A 169 -4.45 -14.10 12.14
C LEU A 169 -5.36 -14.87 11.17
N SER A 170 -5.78 -14.25 10.06
CA SER A 170 -6.50 -14.93 8.99
C SER A 170 -5.70 -16.12 8.45
N TYR A 171 -4.38 -16.00 8.31
CA TYR A 171 -3.52 -17.10 7.89
C TYR A 171 -3.55 -18.26 8.91
N TYR A 172 -3.43 -17.98 10.21
CA TYR A 172 -3.48 -19.02 11.25
C TYR A 172 -4.85 -19.68 11.40
N VAL A 173 -5.93 -18.98 11.05
CA VAL A 173 -7.31 -19.51 11.03
C VAL A 173 -7.67 -20.14 9.67
N ASN A 174 -6.73 -20.21 8.72
CA ASN A 174 -6.93 -20.73 7.37
C ASN A 174 -7.97 -19.95 6.51
N ASP A 175 -8.21 -18.67 6.84
CA ASP A 175 -8.97 -17.72 6.03
C ASP A 175 -8.06 -17.16 4.92
N LEU A 176 -7.92 -17.92 3.83
CA LEU A 176 -7.02 -17.57 2.72
C LEU A 176 -7.40 -16.25 2.05
N GLN A 177 -8.70 -15.99 1.88
CA GLN A 177 -9.18 -14.76 1.25
C GLN A 177 -8.92 -13.54 2.15
N GLY A 178 -9.15 -13.67 3.46
CA GLY A 178 -8.83 -12.64 4.44
C GLY A 178 -7.33 -12.34 4.47
N THR A 179 -6.49 -13.38 4.45
CA THR A 179 -5.03 -13.24 4.39
C THR A 179 -4.63 -12.39 3.19
N PHE A 180 -5.08 -12.75 2.00
CA PHE A 180 -4.77 -12.02 0.78
C PHE A 180 -5.28 -10.57 0.79
N ASN A 181 -6.56 -10.38 1.08
CA ASN A 181 -7.21 -9.07 1.01
C ASN A 181 -6.61 -8.07 2.01
N PHE A 182 -6.32 -8.51 3.24
CA PHE A 182 -5.75 -7.63 4.24
C PHE A 182 -4.25 -7.38 4.03
N ALA A 183 -3.51 -8.33 3.46
CA ALA A 183 -2.13 -8.07 3.02
C ALA A 183 -2.07 -6.98 1.94
N LEU A 184 -2.95 -7.03 0.93
CA LEU A 184 -3.04 -5.98 -0.09
C LEU A 184 -3.42 -4.62 0.49
N LYS A 185 -4.42 -4.57 1.38
CA LYS A 185 -4.78 -3.32 2.09
C LYS A 185 -3.60 -2.77 2.89
N SER A 186 -2.84 -3.65 3.54
CA SER A 186 -1.68 -3.26 4.32
C SER A 186 -0.61 -2.57 3.47
N ILE A 187 -0.29 -3.14 2.31
CA ILE A 187 0.65 -2.56 1.34
C ILE A 187 0.10 -1.25 0.77
N LYS A 188 -1.20 -1.19 0.46
CA LYS A 188 -1.85 0.04 -0.01
C LYS A 188 -1.67 1.18 1.00
N TYR A 189 -1.82 0.90 2.30
CA TYR A 189 -1.65 1.92 3.34
C TYR A 189 -0.21 2.37 3.56
N GLU A 190 0.76 1.45 3.51
CA GLU A 190 2.18 1.78 3.67
C GLU A 190 3.06 0.82 2.84
N PRO A 191 3.44 1.20 1.62
CA PRO A 191 4.26 0.37 0.72
C PRO A 191 5.65 0.04 1.25
N LYS A 192 6.17 0.80 2.23
CA LYS A 192 7.48 0.55 2.84
C LYS A 192 7.38 -0.34 4.09
N TYR A 193 6.19 -0.78 4.49
CA TYR A 193 6.03 -1.65 5.64
C TYR A 193 6.38 -3.09 5.30
N ASN A 194 7.49 -3.58 5.84
CA ASN A 194 8.07 -4.87 5.49
C ASN A 194 7.17 -6.08 5.81
N VAL A 195 6.46 -6.07 6.95
CA VAL A 195 5.56 -7.16 7.37
C VAL A 195 4.40 -7.31 6.38
N ALA A 196 3.93 -6.23 5.76
CA ALA A 196 2.85 -6.28 4.76
C ALA A 196 3.21 -7.17 3.58
N TRP A 197 4.44 -7.04 3.08
CA TRP A 197 4.97 -7.85 1.97
C TRP A 197 5.17 -9.30 2.35
N LYS A 198 5.61 -9.57 3.60
CA LYS A 198 5.68 -10.93 4.13
C LYS A 198 4.30 -11.57 4.19
N CYS A 199 3.29 -10.87 4.71
CA CYS A 199 1.91 -11.36 4.74
C CYS A 199 1.37 -11.68 3.34
N LEU A 200 1.70 -10.85 2.33
CA LEU A 200 1.31 -11.13 0.96
C LEU A 200 2.00 -12.39 0.43
N GLY A 201 3.30 -12.54 0.68
CA GLY A 201 4.05 -13.76 0.33
C GLY A 201 3.46 -15.02 0.96
N ASP A 202 3.05 -14.96 2.23
CA ASP A 202 2.35 -16.06 2.91
C ASP A 202 1.03 -16.40 2.22
N ALA A 203 0.25 -15.38 1.83
CA ALA A 203 -1.00 -15.58 1.10
C ALA A 203 -0.76 -16.34 -0.22
N TYR A 204 0.20 -15.89 -1.04
CA TYR A 204 0.53 -16.57 -2.30
C TYR A 204 1.08 -17.98 -2.09
N ARG A 205 1.88 -18.20 -1.04
CA ARG A 205 2.37 -19.53 -0.66
C ARG A 205 1.23 -20.46 -0.31
N SER A 206 0.22 -20.01 0.43
CA SER A 206 -0.99 -20.79 0.71
C SER A 206 -1.79 -21.14 -0.55
N PHE A 207 -1.78 -20.28 -1.56
CA PHE A 207 -2.34 -20.58 -2.90
C PHE A 207 -1.41 -21.41 -3.79
N ARG A 208 -0.27 -21.90 -3.28
CA ARG A 208 0.76 -22.63 -4.04
C ARG A 208 1.31 -21.85 -5.23
N LYS A 209 1.30 -20.52 -5.14
CA LYS A 209 1.85 -19.59 -6.14
C LYS A 209 3.27 -19.19 -5.73
N PHE A 210 4.20 -20.13 -5.88
CA PHE A 210 5.54 -20.03 -5.30
C PHE A 210 6.40 -18.95 -5.95
N TRP A 211 6.24 -18.72 -7.26
CA TRP A 211 6.93 -17.63 -7.96
C TRP A 211 6.62 -16.26 -7.35
N GLN A 212 5.32 -15.98 -7.18
CA GLN A 212 4.84 -14.74 -6.59
C GLN A 212 5.25 -14.64 -5.11
N ALA A 213 5.11 -15.73 -4.35
CA ALA A 213 5.50 -15.75 -2.93
C ALA A 213 6.97 -15.36 -2.74
N LYS A 214 7.88 -15.94 -3.55
CA LYS A 214 9.30 -15.60 -3.57
C LYS A 214 9.51 -14.10 -3.81
N ASN A 215 8.87 -13.57 -4.85
CA ASN A 215 8.99 -12.16 -5.22
C ASN A 215 8.56 -11.20 -4.10
N PHE A 216 7.52 -11.53 -3.34
CA PHE A 216 7.07 -10.71 -2.22
C PHE A 216 7.95 -10.85 -0.98
N TYR A 217 8.51 -12.03 -0.71
CA TYR A 217 9.48 -12.20 0.36
C TYR A 217 10.78 -11.44 0.09
N ASP A 218 11.28 -11.40 -1.14
CA ASP A 218 12.44 -10.59 -1.50
C ASP A 218 12.22 -9.10 -1.17
N ILE A 219 11.00 -8.59 -1.39
CA ILE A 219 10.63 -7.21 -1.04
C ILE A 219 10.59 -7.04 0.48
N ALA A 220 9.99 -7.97 1.21
CA ALA A 220 9.96 -7.94 2.67
C ALA A 220 11.38 -7.90 3.26
N ILE A 221 12.28 -8.77 2.78
CA ILE A 221 13.69 -8.84 3.20
C ILE A 221 14.41 -7.53 2.86
N TYR A 222 14.22 -7.00 1.64
CA TYR A 222 14.81 -5.72 1.25
C TYR A 222 14.38 -4.57 2.15
N LEU A 223 13.13 -4.57 2.62
CA LEU A 223 12.61 -3.60 3.59
C LEU A 223 12.97 -3.92 5.04
N GLY A 224 13.83 -4.92 5.26
CA GLY A 224 14.38 -5.25 6.58
C GLY A 224 13.51 -6.16 7.43
N TYR A 225 12.59 -6.93 6.85
CA TYR A 225 11.87 -7.97 7.59
C TYR A 225 12.86 -8.98 8.17
N LYS A 226 12.64 -9.34 9.45
CA LYS A 226 13.36 -10.40 10.15
C LYS A 226 12.36 -11.29 10.85
N ASP A 227 12.63 -12.59 10.84
CA ASP A 227 11.79 -13.56 11.52
C ASP A 227 12.10 -13.58 13.02
N GLU A 228 11.37 -12.76 13.76
CA GLU A 228 11.47 -12.70 15.22
C GLU A 228 10.68 -13.84 15.91
N LYS A 229 9.84 -14.57 15.16
CA LYS A 229 8.88 -15.55 15.71
C LYS A 229 9.29 -17.01 15.49
N GLY A 230 10.38 -17.26 14.77
CA GLY A 230 10.91 -18.60 14.56
C GLY A 230 10.10 -19.44 13.56
N GLU A 231 9.50 -18.80 12.55
CA GLU A 231 8.74 -19.44 11.47
C GLU A 231 9.64 -20.14 10.42
N ARG A 232 10.96 -20.20 10.67
CA ARG A 232 11.98 -20.72 9.72
C ARG A 232 11.91 -20.01 8.38
N PHE A 233 11.70 -18.70 8.42
CA PHE A 233 11.50 -17.88 7.22
C PHE A 233 12.67 -17.99 6.23
N GLU A 234 13.91 -18.07 6.73
CA GLU A 234 15.11 -18.24 5.90
C GLU A 234 15.07 -19.55 5.09
N ASP A 235 14.66 -20.65 5.71
CA ASP A 235 14.54 -21.94 5.03
C ASP A 235 13.48 -21.89 3.92
N ILE A 236 12.32 -21.28 4.20
CA ILE A 236 11.24 -21.10 3.23
C ILE A 236 11.73 -20.29 2.03
N VAL A 237 12.45 -19.19 2.28
CA VAL A 237 12.98 -18.33 1.23
C VAL A 237 14.03 -19.07 0.40
N GLN A 238 14.92 -19.84 1.03
CA GLN A 238 15.91 -20.63 0.32
C GLN A 238 15.28 -21.69 -0.57
N GLU A 239 14.24 -22.37 -0.10
CA GLU A 239 13.52 -23.39 -0.86
C GLU A 239 12.81 -22.78 -2.09
N LEU A 240 12.18 -21.63 -1.91
CA LEU A 240 11.55 -20.87 -3.00
C LEU A 240 12.59 -20.33 -4.01
N ASN A 241 13.76 -19.89 -3.54
CA ASN A 241 14.86 -19.50 -4.41
C ASN A 241 15.33 -20.66 -5.28
N ASN A 242 15.56 -21.83 -4.67
CA ASN A 242 15.97 -23.03 -5.40
C ASN A 242 14.92 -23.41 -6.47
N LEU A 243 13.62 -23.36 -6.15
CA LEU A 243 12.55 -23.63 -7.10
C LEU A 243 12.55 -22.65 -8.27
N THR A 244 12.64 -21.35 -8.00
CA THR A 244 12.59 -20.31 -9.04
C THR A 244 13.86 -20.27 -9.90
N GLU A 245 15.03 -20.51 -9.33
CA GLU A 245 16.29 -20.63 -10.09
C GLU A 245 16.30 -21.87 -10.99
N ASN A 246 15.80 -23.01 -10.49
CA ASN A 246 15.65 -24.20 -11.31
C ASN A 246 14.67 -23.98 -12.46
N ALA A 247 13.54 -23.30 -12.21
CA ALA A 247 12.56 -22.95 -13.22
C ALA A 247 13.15 -22.11 -14.37
N LEU A 248 14.16 -21.28 -14.09
CA LEU A 248 14.81 -20.44 -15.10
C LEU A 248 15.82 -21.17 -15.99
N LYS A 249 16.17 -22.43 -15.68
CA LYS A 249 17.18 -23.20 -16.45
C LYS A 249 16.67 -23.66 -17.81
N ASN A 250 15.39 -24.00 -17.92
CA ASN A 250 14.77 -24.37 -19.19
C ASN A 250 13.29 -23.95 -19.22
N VAL A 251 12.71 -24.02 -20.42
CA VAL A 251 11.35 -23.53 -20.67
C VAL A 251 10.28 -24.46 -20.08
N ASP A 252 10.52 -25.77 -19.99
CA ASP A 252 9.54 -26.73 -19.48
C ASP A 252 9.36 -26.61 -17.96
N LEU A 253 10.47 -26.48 -17.21
CA LEU A 253 10.42 -26.21 -15.76
C LEU A 253 9.83 -24.83 -15.47
N LEU A 254 10.05 -23.85 -16.35
CA LEU A 254 9.39 -22.55 -16.24
C LEU A 254 7.87 -22.69 -16.34
N LYS A 255 7.36 -23.49 -17.29
CA LYS A 255 5.92 -23.77 -17.44
C LYS A 255 5.34 -24.41 -16.17
N GLU A 256 6.08 -25.33 -15.56
CA GLU A 256 5.64 -26.06 -14.36
C GLU A 256 5.57 -25.15 -13.12
N HIS A 257 6.58 -24.30 -12.91
CA HIS A 257 6.72 -23.53 -11.68
C HIS A 257 6.20 -22.09 -11.74
N MET A 258 5.97 -21.52 -12.93
CA MET A 258 5.43 -20.16 -13.08
C MET A 258 3.90 -20.16 -13.16
N ASN A 259 3.26 -20.07 -11.99
CA ASN A 259 1.82 -19.92 -11.88
C ASN A 259 1.33 -18.64 -12.61
N ASN A 260 0.18 -18.71 -13.28
CA ASN A 260 -0.37 -17.69 -14.19
C ASN A 260 0.36 -17.52 -15.53
N SER A 261 1.23 -18.45 -15.91
CA SER A 261 1.73 -18.50 -17.27
C SER A 261 0.71 -19.15 -18.21
N THR A 262 0.67 -18.67 -19.45
CA THR A 262 -0.11 -19.28 -20.54
C THR A 262 0.81 -19.52 -21.73
N ASN A 263 0.72 -20.72 -22.29
CA ASN A 263 1.44 -21.10 -23.49
C ASN A 263 0.54 -20.92 -24.71
N ILE A 264 1.08 -20.29 -25.77
CA ILE A 264 0.46 -20.26 -27.09
C ILE A 264 1.49 -20.63 -28.16
N ILE A 265 1.10 -21.58 -29.02
CA ILE A 265 1.80 -21.89 -30.27
C ILE A 265 1.11 -21.16 -31.43
N ILE A 266 1.87 -20.35 -32.17
CA ILE A 266 1.36 -19.48 -33.24
C ILE A 266 2.31 -19.41 -34.44
N LYS A 267 1.77 -19.49 -35.67
CA LYS A 267 2.54 -19.34 -36.91
C LYS A 267 3.15 -17.94 -37.05
N LYS A 268 4.28 -17.82 -37.75
CA LYS A 268 4.94 -16.55 -38.12
C LYS A 268 3.95 -15.53 -38.71
N ASN A 269 4.34 -14.25 -38.65
CA ASN A 269 3.49 -13.09 -38.89
C ASN A 269 2.36 -13.02 -37.86
N ILE A 270 2.77 -13.01 -36.59
CA ILE A 270 1.87 -13.05 -35.42
C ILE A 270 0.97 -11.80 -35.37
N GLY A 271 1.55 -10.63 -35.67
CA GLY A 271 0.87 -9.34 -35.61
C GLY A 271 0.86 -8.71 -34.21
N ILE A 272 2.00 -8.73 -33.53
CA ILE A 272 2.21 -8.05 -32.24
C ILE A 272 3.35 -7.05 -32.36
N VAL A 273 3.22 -5.95 -31.62
CA VAL A 273 4.33 -5.03 -31.33
C VAL A 273 4.81 -5.32 -29.92
N LEU A 274 6.13 -5.45 -29.79
CA LEU A 274 6.80 -5.65 -28.52
C LEU A 274 7.41 -4.34 -28.07
N ASN A 275 7.35 -4.08 -26.77
CA ASN A 275 8.10 -3.01 -26.15
C ASN A 275 8.95 -3.55 -25.00
N LYS A 276 10.00 -2.81 -24.65
CA LYS A 276 10.90 -3.16 -23.56
C LYS A 276 10.33 -2.69 -22.23
N ASN A 277 10.51 -3.51 -21.20
CA ASN A 277 10.41 -3.02 -19.83
C ASN A 277 11.56 -2.04 -19.55
N PRO A 278 11.47 -1.22 -18.48
CA PRO A 278 12.61 -0.42 -18.02
C PRO A 278 13.88 -1.26 -17.89
N ASP A 279 15.03 -0.69 -18.27
CA ASP A 279 16.29 -1.44 -18.35
C ASP A 279 16.70 -2.04 -16.99
N SER A 280 16.29 -1.42 -15.88
CA SER A 280 16.51 -1.93 -14.52
C SER A 280 15.74 -3.21 -14.19
N ILE A 281 14.65 -3.48 -14.92
CA ILE A 281 13.81 -4.67 -14.78
C ILE A 281 14.20 -5.72 -15.83
N GLY A 282 14.29 -5.29 -17.09
CA GLY A 282 14.48 -6.17 -18.24
C GLY A 282 13.21 -6.92 -18.64
N GLY A 283 13.31 -7.69 -19.73
CA GLY A 283 12.18 -8.36 -20.37
C GLY A 283 11.43 -7.46 -21.35
N CYS A 284 10.37 -8.02 -21.93
CA CYS A 284 9.54 -7.35 -22.92
C CYS A 284 8.08 -7.76 -22.75
N TYR A 285 7.19 -6.91 -23.24
CA TYR A 285 5.75 -7.12 -23.18
C TYR A 285 5.08 -6.78 -24.51
N VAL A 286 3.86 -7.27 -24.69
CA VAL A 286 3.03 -6.95 -25.84
C VAL A 286 2.48 -5.54 -25.69
N SER A 287 3.00 -4.59 -26.48
CA SER A 287 2.57 -3.20 -26.43
C SER A 287 1.42 -2.89 -27.38
N TYR A 288 1.20 -3.71 -28.41
CA TYR A 288 0.06 -3.54 -29.29
C TYR A 288 -0.21 -4.84 -30.04
N ILE A 289 -1.48 -5.10 -30.34
CA ILE A 289 -1.92 -6.23 -31.14
C ILE A 289 -2.59 -5.67 -32.39
N ILE A 290 -2.10 -6.08 -33.56
CA ILE A 290 -2.66 -5.65 -34.84
C ILE A 290 -4.03 -6.29 -35.01
N GLU A 291 -5.04 -5.49 -35.31
CA GLU A 291 -6.41 -5.96 -35.52
C GLU A 291 -6.48 -6.96 -36.70
N GLY A 292 -7.31 -8.01 -36.55
CA GLY A 292 -7.47 -9.07 -37.56
C GLY A 292 -6.28 -10.04 -37.68
N SER A 293 -5.19 -9.81 -36.93
CA SER A 293 -3.99 -10.65 -36.96
C SER A 293 -4.19 -12.04 -36.35
N LYS A 294 -3.17 -12.89 -36.45
CA LYS A 294 -3.18 -14.21 -35.80
C LYS A 294 -3.16 -14.06 -34.27
N ALA A 295 -2.49 -13.02 -33.75
CA ALA A 295 -2.45 -12.71 -32.33
C ALA A 295 -3.81 -12.28 -31.80
N SER A 296 -4.56 -11.44 -32.53
CA SER A 296 -5.89 -10.99 -32.09
C SER A 296 -6.91 -12.12 -31.99
N LYS A 297 -6.71 -13.19 -32.77
CA LYS A 297 -7.52 -14.43 -32.72
C LYS A 297 -7.05 -15.42 -31.64
N LYS A 298 -5.97 -15.09 -30.93
CA LYS A 298 -5.43 -15.86 -29.83
C LYS A 298 -5.58 -15.03 -28.55
N ASN A 299 -5.54 -15.69 -27.39
CA ASN A 299 -5.82 -15.09 -26.07
C ASN A 299 -4.68 -14.17 -25.56
N LEU A 300 -4.04 -13.43 -26.47
CA LEU A 300 -2.99 -12.43 -26.24
C LEU A 300 -3.65 -11.09 -26.01
N HIS A 301 -3.13 -10.32 -25.07
CA HIS A 301 -3.62 -9.00 -24.73
C HIS A 301 -2.48 -8.00 -24.65
N HIS A 302 -2.82 -6.73 -24.79
CA HIS A 302 -1.92 -5.64 -24.44
C HIS A 302 -1.47 -5.79 -22.98
N GLY A 303 -0.17 -5.59 -22.71
CA GLY A 303 0.44 -5.70 -21.39
C GLY A 303 0.94 -7.10 -21.01
N ASP A 304 0.60 -8.15 -21.77
CA ASP A 304 1.07 -9.51 -21.53
C ASP A 304 2.61 -9.56 -21.53
N GLN A 305 3.19 -10.08 -20.44
CA GLN A 305 4.64 -10.14 -20.26
C GLN A 305 5.21 -11.41 -20.87
N ILE A 306 6.21 -11.30 -21.75
CA ILE A 306 6.79 -12.47 -22.43
C ILE A 306 7.96 -13.01 -21.60
N VAL A 307 7.78 -14.20 -21.05
CA VAL A 307 8.73 -14.84 -20.12
C VAL A 307 9.58 -15.92 -20.79
N ALA A 308 9.07 -16.53 -21.87
CA ALA A 308 9.84 -17.39 -22.74
C ALA A 308 9.32 -17.38 -24.18
N LEU A 309 10.21 -17.71 -25.09
CA LEU A 309 9.93 -17.86 -26.50
C LEU A 309 10.74 -19.02 -27.08
N ASN A 310 10.06 -19.97 -27.72
CA ASN A 310 10.61 -21.25 -28.15
C ASN A 310 11.32 -21.92 -26.97
N ASN A 311 12.59 -22.29 -27.14
CA ASN A 311 13.41 -22.88 -26.06
C ASN A 311 14.25 -21.83 -25.31
N HIS A 312 13.90 -20.55 -25.39
CA HIS A 312 14.64 -19.46 -24.75
C HIS A 312 13.81 -18.76 -23.68
N VAL A 313 14.33 -18.76 -22.44
CA VAL A 313 13.77 -17.95 -21.34
C VAL A 313 14.17 -16.48 -21.53
N THR A 314 13.18 -15.61 -21.73
CA THR A 314 13.36 -14.16 -21.96
C THR A 314 13.13 -13.31 -20.71
N TYR A 315 12.65 -13.93 -19.63
CA TYR A 315 12.43 -13.29 -18.33
C TYR A 315 13.64 -12.44 -17.89
N GLY A 316 13.40 -11.13 -17.72
CA GLY A 316 14.39 -10.18 -17.20
C GLY A 316 15.61 -9.96 -18.10
N LYS A 317 15.60 -10.43 -19.35
CA LYS A 317 16.71 -10.26 -20.30
C LYS A 317 16.63 -8.91 -21.03
N PRO A 318 17.75 -8.37 -21.55
CA PRO A 318 17.72 -7.17 -22.39
C PRO A 318 16.85 -7.37 -23.65
N ILE A 319 16.25 -6.28 -24.14
CA ILE A 319 15.35 -6.33 -25.31
C ILE A 319 16.01 -6.96 -26.54
N ASP A 320 17.29 -6.71 -26.78
CA ASP A 320 18.03 -7.29 -27.91
C ASP A 320 18.08 -8.81 -27.86
N PHE A 321 18.17 -9.39 -26.65
CA PHE A 321 18.11 -10.84 -26.47
C PHE A 321 16.71 -11.37 -26.81
N CYS A 322 15.66 -10.68 -26.33
CA CYS A 322 14.28 -11.04 -26.63
C CYS A 322 13.99 -10.98 -28.14
N LEU A 323 14.41 -9.91 -28.82
CA LEU A 323 14.22 -9.75 -30.27
C LEU A 323 14.98 -10.82 -31.08
N LYS A 324 16.20 -11.17 -30.67
CA LYS A 324 16.96 -12.28 -31.29
C LYS A 324 16.25 -13.63 -31.15
N ALA A 325 15.56 -13.87 -30.03
CA ALA A 325 14.75 -15.07 -29.86
C ALA A 325 13.57 -15.12 -30.86
N PHE A 326 12.98 -13.97 -31.22
CA PHE A 326 11.96 -13.87 -32.26
C PHE A 326 12.51 -14.10 -33.67
N GLN A 327 13.79 -13.84 -33.94
CA GLN A 327 14.36 -14.01 -35.27
C GLN A 327 14.66 -15.48 -35.60
N LYS A 328 15.06 -16.29 -34.60
CA LYS A 328 15.45 -17.69 -34.77
C LYS A 328 14.25 -18.62 -34.69
N ASN A 329 13.53 -18.82 -35.80
CA ASN A 329 12.41 -19.77 -35.79
C ASN A 329 12.04 -20.36 -37.17
N ASP A 330 11.56 -21.60 -37.19
CA ASP A 330 11.24 -22.41 -38.39
C ASP A 330 9.76 -22.33 -38.82
N GLY A 331 9.04 -21.30 -38.36
CA GLY A 331 7.70 -20.97 -38.87
C GLY A 331 6.61 -20.85 -37.81
N THR A 332 6.84 -21.32 -36.57
CA THR A 332 5.90 -21.24 -35.45
C THR A 332 6.57 -20.85 -34.15
N TYR A 333 6.05 -19.84 -33.45
CA TYR A 333 6.49 -19.45 -32.12
C TYR A 333 5.75 -20.23 -31.04
N ASP A 334 6.47 -20.86 -30.11
CA ASP A 334 5.96 -21.29 -28.80
C ASP A 334 6.20 -20.13 -27.82
N ILE A 335 5.16 -19.40 -27.44
CA ILE A 335 5.27 -18.22 -26.58
C ILE A 335 4.69 -18.54 -25.22
N ILE A 336 5.47 -18.30 -24.17
CA ILE A 336 4.97 -18.25 -22.81
C ILE A 336 4.87 -16.80 -22.38
N PHE A 337 3.67 -16.43 -21.94
CA PHE A 337 3.41 -15.13 -21.35
C PHE A 337 2.83 -15.29 -19.96
N PHE A 338 3.15 -14.34 -19.10
CA PHE A 338 2.68 -14.25 -17.73
C PHE A 338 1.50 -13.29 -17.64
N LYS A 339 0.43 -13.73 -16.97
CA LYS A 339 -0.75 -12.93 -16.66
C LYS A 339 -0.73 -12.46 -15.23
N GLY A 340 -0.42 -11.19 -15.04
CA GLY A 340 -0.39 -10.56 -13.73
C GLY A 340 0.35 -9.24 -13.77
N ASN A 341 0.49 -8.62 -12.62
CA ASN A 341 1.18 -7.33 -12.53
C ASN A 341 2.71 -7.49 -12.54
N ILE A 342 3.41 -6.39 -12.80
CA ILE A 342 4.87 -6.38 -12.96
C ILE A 342 5.61 -6.75 -11.66
N ILE A 343 5.01 -6.52 -10.48
CA ILE A 343 5.60 -6.91 -9.18
C ILE A 343 5.46 -8.42 -8.96
N GLU A 344 4.31 -9.02 -9.30
CA GLU A 344 4.12 -10.47 -9.21
C GLU A 344 5.13 -11.23 -10.07
N LEU A 345 5.51 -10.66 -11.22
CA LEU A 345 6.47 -11.27 -12.13
C LEU A 345 7.93 -11.01 -11.74
N TYR A 346 8.32 -9.74 -11.57
CA TYR A 346 9.72 -9.32 -11.40
C TYR A 346 10.11 -8.95 -9.96
N GLY A 347 9.17 -9.00 -9.01
CA GLY A 347 9.38 -8.81 -7.59
C GLY A 347 10.14 -7.54 -7.25
N LEU A 348 11.24 -7.71 -6.53
CA LEU A 348 12.04 -6.62 -5.99
C LEU A 348 12.54 -5.61 -7.03
N LYS A 349 12.86 -6.04 -8.26
CA LYS A 349 13.30 -5.12 -9.32
C LYS A 349 12.19 -4.15 -9.71
N ALA A 350 10.99 -4.67 -9.89
CA ALA A 350 9.81 -3.86 -10.20
C ALA A 350 9.44 -2.95 -9.03
N TYR A 351 9.45 -3.46 -7.79
CA TYR A 351 9.22 -2.65 -6.59
C TYR A 351 10.17 -1.44 -6.52
N LYS A 352 11.48 -1.67 -6.66
CA LYS A 352 12.49 -0.59 -6.62
C LYS A 352 12.25 0.45 -7.70
N TYR A 353 11.91 0.02 -8.92
CA TYR A 353 11.60 0.92 -10.02
C TYR A 353 10.36 1.77 -9.72
N LEU A 354 9.27 1.15 -9.30
CA LEU A 354 8.00 1.86 -9.04
C LEU A 354 8.13 2.85 -7.88
N MET A 355 8.80 2.46 -6.80
CA MET A 355 9.06 3.34 -5.67
C MET A 355 9.98 4.50 -6.01
N LYS A 356 10.99 4.29 -6.88
CA LYS A 356 11.93 5.35 -7.28
C LYS A 356 11.29 6.41 -8.18
N ASN A 357 10.26 6.03 -8.94
CA ASN A 357 9.59 6.91 -9.90
C ASN A 357 8.19 7.35 -9.44
N ASP A 358 7.85 7.12 -8.17
CA ASP A 358 6.52 7.46 -7.60
C ASP A 358 5.33 6.85 -8.35
N LEU A 359 5.52 5.70 -9.00
CA LEU A 359 4.50 4.99 -9.78
C LEU A 359 3.79 3.88 -8.99
N PHE A 360 4.11 3.71 -7.71
CA PHE A 360 3.58 2.59 -6.92
C PHE A 360 2.06 2.67 -6.72
N TYR A 361 1.51 3.87 -6.56
CA TYR A 361 0.06 4.08 -6.35
C TYR A 361 -0.78 3.71 -7.58
N ALA A 362 -0.22 3.81 -8.79
CA ALA A 362 -0.90 3.40 -10.03
C ALA A 362 -1.26 1.90 -10.07
N LEU A 363 -0.63 1.07 -9.21
CA LEU A 363 -1.01 -0.33 -9.04
C LEU A 363 -2.36 -0.51 -8.31
N PHE A 364 -2.81 0.50 -7.57
CA PHE A 364 -4.00 0.45 -6.72
C PHE A 364 -5.10 1.42 -7.15
N GLU A 365 -4.77 2.47 -7.90
CA GLU A 365 -5.74 3.47 -8.41
C GLU A 365 -6.77 2.87 -9.38
N ASN A 366 -6.45 1.74 -10.00
CA ASN A 366 -7.39 0.95 -10.79
C ASN A 366 -8.13 -0.04 -9.91
N GLU A 367 -8.97 0.45 -8.97
CA GLU A 367 -9.84 -0.36 -8.10
C GLU A 367 -10.89 -1.21 -8.84
N GLN A 368 -10.77 -1.36 -10.17
CA GLN A 368 -11.27 -2.52 -10.91
C GLN A 368 -10.32 -3.75 -10.82
N ILE A 369 -9.77 -4.03 -9.64
CA ILE A 369 -9.50 -5.43 -9.25
C ILE A 369 -10.85 -6.06 -8.85
N VAL A 370 -11.84 -5.92 -9.73
CA VAL A 370 -13.02 -6.74 -9.75
C VAL A 370 -12.72 -7.81 -10.77
N SER A 371 -12.35 -8.98 -10.25
CA SER A 371 -12.31 -10.28 -10.91
C SER A 371 -11.08 -10.54 -11.79
N PHE A 372 -10.45 -11.73 -11.80
CA PHE A 372 -11.09 -13.04 -11.93
C PHE A 372 -12.19 -13.14 -13.01
N LYS A 373 -12.39 -12.10 -13.84
CA LYS A 373 -13.03 -12.17 -15.15
C LYS A 373 -12.25 -11.30 -16.13
N ARG A 374 -11.95 -11.98 -17.23
CA ARG A 374 -11.70 -11.48 -18.58
C ARG A 374 -12.20 -10.05 -18.88
N ASN A 375 -11.44 -9.43 -19.78
CA ASN A 375 -11.67 -8.20 -20.54
C ASN A 375 -11.20 -6.96 -19.78
N GLU A 376 -10.05 -6.39 -20.09
CA GLU A 376 -9.58 -5.71 -21.31
C GLU A 376 -9.39 -4.24 -20.92
N THR A 377 -8.24 -3.69 -21.27
CA THR A 377 -7.68 -2.39 -20.85
C THR A 377 -7.27 -2.28 -19.39
N ILE A 378 -5.97 -2.00 -19.20
CA ILE A 378 -5.33 -1.19 -18.15
C ILE A 378 -3.95 -1.79 -17.87
N LEU A 379 -2.97 -1.24 -18.60
CA LEU A 379 -1.61 -0.94 -18.16
C LEU A 379 -0.93 -0.33 -19.39
N PHE A 380 -0.60 0.97 -19.31
CA PHE A 380 -0.07 1.84 -20.36
C PHE A 380 -1.10 2.55 -21.26
N ASP A 381 -1.99 3.33 -20.65
CA ASP A 381 -2.39 4.61 -21.27
C ASP A 381 -1.87 5.77 -20.39
N MET A 382 -0.76 6.37 -20.82
CA MET A 382 -0.17 7.57 -20.22
C MET A 382 -0.72 8.85 -20.89
N LYS A 383 -1.99 8.86 -21.33
CA LYS A 383 -2.66 10.06 -21.80
C LYS A 383 -4.08 10.17 -21.25
N GLY A 384 -4.23 10.87 -20.13
CA GLY A 384 -5.55 11.21 -19.61
C GLY A 384 -5.52 11.68 -18.17
N PHE A 385 -5.02 12.90 -17.93
CA PHE A 385 -5.43 13.67 -16.77
C PHE A 385 -6.96 13.82 -16.83
N GLY A 386 -7.67 13.33 -15.80
CA GLY A 386 -9.13 13.37 -15.75
C GLY A 386 -9.68 12.91 -14.41
N THR A 387 -9.64 13.82 -13.42
CA THR A 387 -10.56 13.93 -12.28
C THR A 387 -10.83 12.67 -11.42
N PHE A 388 -10.04 12.51 -10.35
CA PHE A 388 -10.60 12.21 -9.04
C PHE A 388 -10.07 13.24 -8.02
N SER A 389 -10.94 14.21 -7.74
CA SER A 389 -11.02 14.95 -6.50
C SER A 389 -11.19 13.93 -5.34
N GLU A 390 -10.62 14.03 -4.15
CA GLU A 390 -10.31 15.19 -3.30
C GLU A 390 -9.18 14.83 -2.32
N TYR A 391 -8.60 15.87 -1.72
CA TYR A 391 -7.64 15.87 -0.60
C TYR A 391 -6.17 15.59 -0.93
N GLY A 392 -5.59 16.51 -1.70
CA GLY A 392 -4.76 17.52 -1.03
C GLY A 392 -3.27 17.52 -1.34
N MET A 393 -2.90 18.13 -2.46
CA MET A 393 -1.69 18.97 -2.57
C MET A 393 -2.03 20.25 -3.34
N SER A 394 -1.92 21.40 -2.67
CA SER A 394 -1.77 22.75 -3.25
C SER A 394 -0.28 23.10 -3.14
N LYS A 395 0.40 23.93 -3.95
CA LYS A 395 0.14 24.99 -4.96
C LYS A 395 1.24 24.85 -6.05
N ALA A 396 1.25 25.49 -7.23
CA ALA A 396 1.18 26.93 -7.56
C ALA A 396 1.09 27.06 -9.10
N GLU A 397 0.11 27.79 -9.66
CA GLU A 397 0.12 29.22 -10.08
C GLU A 397 0.83 29.54 -11.42
N PHE A 398 0.35 30.64 -12.04
CA PHE A 398 0.68 31.29 -13.32
C PHE A 398 -0.10 30.73 -14.53
N VAL A 399 -0.99 31.45 -15.22
CA VAL A 399 -1.40 32.88 -15.30
C VAL A 399 -2.90 32.93 -15.57
#